data_AF-A0A6P4BAV2-F1
#
_entry.id   AF-A0A6P4BAV2-F1
#
_cell.length_a   1.000
_cell.length_b   1.000
_cell.length_c   1.000
_cell.angle_alpha   90.00
_cell.angle_beta   90.00
_cell.angle_gamma   90.00
#
_symmetry.space_group_name_H-M   'P 1'
#
loop_
_entity.id
_entity.type
_entity.pdbx_description
1 polymer ?
#
loop_
_entity_poly.entity_id
_entity_poly.type
_entity_poly.pdbx_seq_one_letter_code
_entity_poly.pdbx_strand_id
1 'polypeptide(L)'
;MASISGICSSSYALKLRNRNHSPALTNPFRNGPELAAFPSRPKLGSDRALSLVSVAREVSPVTNDGADAAVPAAKGFKKKTALEKDPRELWKRYVEWLYQHKEVGMYLDVSRVGFTDEYVAEMEPRFQAAFKAMEELEKGAIANPDEGRMVGHYWLRDSNRAPTTFLKSQIDNTLVAICNFADDVLTGKIKPPSSPEGRFTQILSVGIGGSALGPQFVAEALAPDNPLLKIRFVDNTDPAGIDHQIAQLGPELASTLVIVISKSGGTPETRNGLLEVQKAFREAGLDFPKQGVAITQENSLLDNTARIEGWLARFPMFDWVGGRTSEMSAVGLLPAALQGIDIREMLAGAALMDEATRTTVLRSNPAALLALCWYWATDGVGSKDMVILPYKDSLLLFSRYLQQLVMESLGKEFDLDGNRVNQGISVYGNKGSTDQHAYIQQLREGVHNFFVTFIEVLRDRPPGHDWELEPGVTCGDYLFGMLQGTRSALYANERESITVTVQEVTPKSVGALIALYERAVGIYASLVNINAYHQPGVEAGKKAAGEVLALQKRVLAVLNEASCKQPIEPLTLDEVADRCHAPEDIEMIYKIIAHMAANDRALIAEGSCGSPRSFKVFLGECNVDELYA
;
A
#
# COMPACT_ATOMS: atom_id res chain seq x y z
N MET A 1 1.48 -54.49 -25.15
CA MET A 1 0.90 -55.28 -26.27
C MET A 1 0.38 -54.29 -27.31
N ALA A 2 0.61 -54.58 -28.60
CA ALA A 2 -0.04 -54.10 -29.84
C ALA A 2 -0.67 -52.68 -29.88
N SER A 3 -0.25 -51.68 -30.70
CA SER A 3 0.33 -51.57 -32.07
C SER A 3 -0.66 -51.50 -33.25
N ILE A 4 -0.26 -50.73 -34.28
CA ILE A 4 -0.78 -50.59 -35.68
C ILE A 4 -1.79 -49.45 -35.91
N SER A 5 -1.83 -48.78 -37.08
CA SER A 5 -0.89 -47.71 -37.56
C SER A 5 -1.19 -47.25 -39.01
N GLY A 6 -1.21 -45.94 -39.29
CA GLY A 6 -1.27 -45.35 -40.65
C GLY A 6 -1.68 -43.86 -40.59
N ILE A 7 -0.88 -42.85 -40.98
CA ILE A 7 -0.07 -42.58 -42.19
C ILE A 7 -0.93 -42.24 -43.42
N CYS A 8 -0.96 -40.96 -43.78
CA CYS A 8 -0.69 -40.52 -45.15
C CYS A 8 -0.19 -39.05 -45.16
N SER A 9 0.59 -38.68 -46.18
CA SER A 9 1.41 -37.45 -46.21
C SER A 9 1.27 -36.69 -47.53
N SER A 10 1.45 -35.37 -47.52
CA SER A 10 2.01 -34.65 -48.66
C SER A 10 2.81 -33.42 -48.21
N SER A 11 3.91 -33.16 -48.90
CA SER A 11 4.95 -32.21 -48.51
C SER A 11 5.34 -31.31 -49.68
N TYR A 12 5.77 -30.07 -49.39
CA TYR A 12 6.68 -29.33 -50.27
C TYR A 12 7.97 -29.01 -49.51
N ALA A 13 9.11 -29.02 -50.22
CA ALA A 13 10.45 -29.10 -49.65
C ALA A 13 11.44 -28.18 -50.38
N LEU A 14 12.74 -28.26 -49.97
CA LEU A 14 13.97 -27.64 -50.52
C LEU A 14 14.44 -26.39 -49.74
N LYS A 15 15.73 -26.19 -49.36
CA LYS A 15 16.98 -26.99 -49.44
C LYS A 15 18.03 -26.24 -48.56
N LEU A 16 18.92 -26.87 -47.76
CA LEU A 16 20.34 -27.13 -48.11
C LEU A 16 21.16 -27.76 -46.94
N ARG A 17 21.81 -28.91 -47.25
CA ARG A 17 23.21 -29.36 -46.94
C ARG A 17 23.78 -29.45 -45.49
N ASN A 18 23.85 -30.69 -44.98
CA ASN A 18 25.05 -31.52 -44.66
C ASN A 18 26.42 -30.82 -44.41
N ARG A 19 27.30 -31.27 -43.49
CA ARG A 19 27.62 -32.68 -43.12
C ARG A 19 28.41 -32.84 -41.78
N ASN A 20 28.09 -33.90 -41.04
CA ASN A 20 28.82 -34.71 -40.02
C ASN A 20 30.25 -34.33 -39.55
N HIS A 21 30.50 -34.44 -38.22
CA HIS A 21 31.20 -35.60 -37.61
C HIS A 21 31.08 -35.66 -36.07
N SER A 22 30.90 -36.87 -35.53
CA SER A 22 30.99 -37.28 -34.10
C SER A 22 32.40 -37.90 -33.82
N PRO A 23 32.81 -38.35 -32.60
CA PRO A 23 31.98 -38.72 -31.43
C PRO A 23 32.56 -38.53 -29.99
N ALA A 24 31.75 -39.00 -29.03
CA ALA A 24 32.11 -39.62 -27.74
C ALA A 24 32.54 -38.75 -26.53
N LEU A 25 31.73 -38.84 -25.48
CA LEU A 25 31.97 -38.38 -24.11
C LEU A 25 32.20 -39.59 -23.18
N THR A 26 33.21 -39.54 -22.31
CA THR A 26 33.31 -40.39 -21.11
C THR A 26 33.98 -39.64 -19.95
N ASN A 27 33.27 -39.57 -18.82
CA ASN A 27 33.76 -39.25 -17.46
C ASN A 27 34.79 -40.33 -16.98
N PRO A 28 35.53 -40.23 -15.83
CA PRO A 28 35.30 -39.44 -14.60
C PRO A 28 36.60 -38.90 -13.89
N PHE A 29 36.63 -38.91 -12.54
CA PHE A 29 37.67 -38.49 -11.54
C PHE A 29 37.60 -37.01 -11.11
N ARG A 30 37.51 -36.58 -9.83
CA ARG A 30 37.84 -37.10 -8.46
C ARG A 30 39.31 -36.87 -8.02
N ASN A 31 39.44 -36.17 -6.88
CA ASN A 31 40.65 -35.80 -6.09
C ASN A 31 41.42 -34.53 -6.51
N GLY A 32 41.75 -33.68 -5.52
CA GLY A 32 42.72 -32.56 -5.62
C GLY A 32 44.15 -33.01 -5.27
N PRO A 33 45.07 -32.16 -4.73
CA PRO A 33 44.91 -30.77 -4.24
C PRO A 33 45.89 -29.75 -4.87
N GLU A 34 45.82 -28.46 -4.50
CA GLU A 34 47.00 -27.66 -4.15
C GLU A 34 46.65 -26.30 -3.50
N LEU A 35 47.52 -25.82 -2.60
CA LEU A 35 47.38 -24.55 -1.87
C LEU A 35 48.18 -23.43 -2.56
N ALA A 36 47.49 -22.36 -2.98
CA ALA A 36 48.15 -21.12 -3.38
C ALA A 36 48.19 -20.13 -2.20
N ALA A 37 49.39 -19.86 -1.67
CA ALA A 37 49.59 -18.92 -0.57
C ALA A 37 49.62 -17.46 -1.06
N PHE A 38 48.88 -16.57 -0.40
CA PHE A 38 48.98 -15.13 -0.60
C PHE A 38 50.01 -14.50 0.37
N PRO A 39 50.84 -13.54 -0.08
CA PRO A 39 51.95 -13.02 0.73
C PRO A 39 51.49 -12.04 1.82
N SER A 40 52.08 -12.20 3.01
CA SER A 40 51.89 -11.33 4.17
C SER A 40 52.49 -9.92 3.98
N ARG A 41 51.71 -8.87 4.25
CA ARG A 41 52.23 -7.48 4.37
C ARG A 41 52.98 -7.28 5.71
N PRO A 42 54.05 -6.46 5.74
CA PRO A 42 54.86 -6.28 6.95
C PRO A 42 54.21 -5.33 7.97
N LYS A 43 54.55 -5.50 9.25
CA LYS A 43 54.28 -4.52 10.31
C LYS A 43 55.23 -3.33 10.17
N LEU A 44 54.70 -2.11 10.16
CA LEU A 44 55.43 -0.88 10.53
C LEU A 44 54.77 -0.24 11.76
N GLY A 45 55.59 0.44 12.56
CA GLY A 45 55.22 0.94 13.89
C GLY A 45 54.57 2.32 13.93
N SER A 46 54.44 2.79 15.17
CA SER A 46 53.87 4.06 15.61
C SER A 46 54.41 5.31 14.92
N ASP A 47 53.50 6.17 14.43
CA ASP A 47 53.29 7.55 14.94
C ASP A 47 52.64 8.46 13.90
N ARG A 48 51.37 8.83 14.14
CA ARG A 48 50.80 10.17 13.91
C ARG A 48 49.31 10.18 14.24
N ALA A 49 48.92 11.03 15.18
CA ALA A 49 47.52 11.34 15.41
C ALA A 49 46.97 12.15 14.24
N LEU A 50 45.83 11.73 13.69
CA LEU A 50 45.01 12.49 12.75
C LEU A 50 43.56 12.39 13.21
N SER A 51 42.94 13.53 13.45
CA SER A 51 41.56 13.63 13.93
C SER A 51 40.58 13.23 12.82
N LEU A 52 39.78 12.19 13.06
CA LEU A 52 38.62 11.87 12.24
C LEU A 52 37.54 12.93 12.46
N VAL A 53 37.39 13.84 11.49
CA VAL A 53 36.29 14.80 11.44
C VAL A 53 35.01 14.06 11.05
N SER A 54 34.05 13.97 11.98
CA SER A 54 32.70 13.52 11.66
C SER A 54 31.97 14.59 10.85
N VAL A 55 31.44 14.25 9.68
CA VAL A 55 30.56 15.14 8.91
C VAL A 55 29.15 15.11 9.53
N ALA A 56 29.03 15.73 10.69
CA ALA A 56 27.73 16.19 11.19
C ALA A 56 27.40 17.51 10.47
N ARG A 57 26.14 17.69 10.04
CA ARG A 57 25.67 18.97 9.48
C ARG A 57 25.55 20.00 10.60
N GLU A 58 26.54 20.85 10.76
CA GLU A 58 26.36 22.12 11.47
C GLU A 58 25.56 23.08 10.58
N VAL A 59 24.45 23.59 11.12
CA VAL A 59 23.70 24.70 10.53
C VAL A 59 24.02 25.94 11.35
N SER A 60 24.78 26.87 10.77
CA SER A 60 25.08 28.15 11.42
C SER A 60 23.82 29.00 11.59
N PRO A 61 23.59 29.63 12.75
CA PRO A 61 22.45 30.53 12.94
C PRO A 61 22.69 31.84 12.18
N VAL A 62 21.76 32.23 11.33
CA VAL A 62 21.68 33.61 10.82
C VAL A 62 21.05 34.47 11.91
N THR A 63 21.81 35.45 12.42
CA THR A 63 21.28 36.46 13.35
C THR A 63 20.28 37.34 12.65
N ASN A 64 19.04 37.38 13.16
CA ASN A 64 18.07 38.42 12.80
C ASN A 64 17.38 38.88 14.08
N ASP A 65 17.58 40.14 14.46
CA ASP A 65 16.97 40.72 15.65
C ASP A 65 15.47 40.96 15.41
N GLY A 66 14.64 40.19 16.10
CA GLY A 66 13.18 40.31 16.07
C GLY A 66 12.61 39.62 17.30
N ALA A 67 11.94 40.38 18.17
CA ALA A 67 11.41 39.86 19.41
C ALA A 67 10.16 39.00 19.15
N ASP A 68 10.21 37.72 19.51
CA ASP A 68 9.03 36.85 19.55
C ASP A 68 9.02 35.96 20.79
N ALA A 69 7.81 35.62 21.23
CA ALA A 69 7.57 35.00 22.53
C ALA A 69 8.07 33.55 22.60
N ALA A 70 8.71 33.19 23.71
CA ALA A 70 9.24 31.85 23.91
C ALA A 70 8.12 30.78 23.99
N VAL A 71 8.09 29.90 22.98
CA VAL A 71 7.35 28.64 23.04
C VAL A 71 7.95 27.78 24.18
N PRO A 72 7.12 27.20 25.08
CA PRO A 72 7.65 26.37 26.15
C PRO A 72 8.16 25.05 25.57
N ALA A 73 9.49 24.90 25.51
CA ALA A 73 10.13 23.64 25.16
C ALA A 73 9.64 22.51 26.09
N ALA A 74 9.29 21.37 25.50
CA ALA A 74 8.84 20.20 26.24
C ALA A 74 9.89 19.83 27.31
N LYS A 75 9.45 19.68 28.57
CA LYS A 75 10.32 19.22 29.67
C LYS A 75 10.93 17.88 29.27
N GLY A 76 12.25 17.79 29.31
CA GLY A 76 12.98 16.63 28.80
C GLY A 76 12.51 15.31 29.43
N PHE A 77 11.99 14.42 28.59
CA PHE A 77 11.66 13.06 28.99
C PHE A 77 12.90 12.35 29.55
N LYS A 78 12.69 11.51 30.58
CA LYS A 78 13.78 10.77 31.22
C LYS A 78 14.53 9.90 30.20
N LYS A 79 15.84 9.77 30.39
CA LYS A 79 16.71 8.89 29.61
C LYS A 79 16.13 7.47 29.56
N LYS A 80 15.80 6.98 28.35
CA LYS A 80 15.30 5.61 28.12
C LYS A 80 16.19 4.59 28.85
N THR A 81 15.57 3.76 29.68
CA THR A 81 16.21 2.63 30.34
C THR A 81 16.47 1.50 29.35
N ALA A 82 17.50 0.68 29.61
CA ALA A 82 17.70 -0.56 28.88
C ALA A 82 16.49 -1.50 29.07
N LEU A 83 16.26 -2.39 28.12
CA LEU A 83 15.19 -3.38 28.23
C LEU A 83 15.51 -4.35 29.38
N GLU A 84 14.51 -4.67 30.21
CA GLU A 84 14.62 -5.67 31.28
C GLU A 84 15.20 -6.98 30.70
N LYS A 85 16.20 -7.56 31.38
CA LYS A 85 16.93 -8.76 30.97
C LYS A 85 16.78 -9.96 31.89
N ASP A 86 16.35 -9.78 33.14
CA ASP A 86 16.07 -10.91 34.01
C ASP A 86 14.88 -11.72 33.45
N PRO A 87 15.02 -13.02 33.18
CA PRO A 87 13.95 -13.81 32.59
C PRO A 87 12.67 -13.91 33.44
N ARG A 88 12.77 -13.75 34.77
CA ARG A 88 11.62 -13.83 35.68
C ARG A 88 10.88 -12.50 35.74
N GLU A 89 11.60 -11.38 35.86
CA GLU A 89 10.97 -10.04 35.79
C GLU A 89 10.38 -9.79 34.41
N LEU A 90 11.04 -10.22 33.34
CA LEU A 90 10.52 -10.16 31.98
C LEU A 90 9.29 -11.06 31.77
N TRP A 91 9.22 -12.22 32.43
CA TRP A 91 8.03 -13.07 32.43
C TRP A 91 6.87 -12.44 33.21
N LYS A 92 7.14 -11.83 34.39
CA LYS A 92 6.12 -11.04 35.10
C LYS A 92 5.59 -9.94 34.20
N ARG A 93 6.47 -9.13 33.60
CA ARG A 93 6.10 -8.05 32.66
C ARG A 93 5.28 -8.58 31.49
N TYR A 94 5.60 -9.75 30.94
CA TYR A 94 4.79 -10.41 29.91
C TYR A 94 3.38 -10.73 30.42
N VAL A 95 3.23 -11.46 31.53
CA VAL A 95 1.91 -11.80 32.12
C VAL A 95 1.12 -10.54 32.49
N GLU A 96 1.82 -9.50 32.92
CA GLU A 96 1.26 -8.23 33.39
C GLU A 96 0.78 -7.28 32.28
N TRP A 97 1.40 -7.34 31.10
CA TRP A 97 1.14 -6.43 29.99
C TRP A 97 0.63 -7.12 28.72
N LEU A 98 0.47 -8.45 28.74
CA LEU A 98 -0.21 -9.21 27.71
C LEU A 98 -1.70 -8.87 27.72
N TYR A 99 -2.18 -8.23 26.65
CA TYR A 99 -3.61 -8.12 26.39
C TYR A 99 -4.11 -9.36 25.63
N GLN A 100 -5.32 -9.84 25.96
CA GLN A 100 -5.99 -10.95 25.27
C GLN A 100 -7.45 -10.61 24.96
N HIS A 101 -7.83 -10.69 23.68
CA HIS A 101 -9.23 -10.70 23.24
C HIS A 101 -9.67 -12.13 22.94
N LYS A 102 -10.31 -12.79 23.92
CA LYS A 102 -10.65 -14.23 23.84
C LYS A 102 -11.55 -14.60 22.66
N GLU A 103 -12.58 -13.78 22.39
CA GLU A 103 -13.56 -14.06 21.32
C GLU A 103 -12.99 -13.97 19.90
N VAL A 104 -12.19 -12.93 19.62
CA VAL A 104 -11.46 -12.77 18.35
C VAL A 104 -10.29 -13.77 18.25
N GLY A 105 -9.78 -14.28 19.37
CA GLY A 105 -8.56 -15.09 19.41
C GLY A 105 -7.30 -14.27 19.14
N MET A 106 -7.24 -13.04 19.66
CA MET A 106 -6.11 -12.12 19.45
C MET A 106 -5.36 -11.83 20.76
N TYR A 107 -4.05 -11.65 20.67
CA TYR A 107 -3.17 -11.25 21.76
C TYR A 107 -2.29 -10.07 21.34
N LEU A 108 -1.86 -9.28 22.31
CA LEU A 108 -0.90 -8.20 22.12
C LEU A 108 0.15 -8.25 23.24
N ASP A 109 1.37 -8.63 22.88
CA ASP A 109 2.56 -8.60 23.74
C ASP A 109 3.36 -7.32 23.50
N VAL A 110 3.46 -6.50 24.55
CA VAL A 110 4.25 -5.25 24.60
C VAL A 110 5.44 -5.35 25.57
N SER A 111 5.73 -6.54 26.12
CA SER A 111 6.78 -6.74 27.13
C SER A 111 8.19 -6.40 26.64
N ARG A 112 8.40 -6.41 25.32
CA ARG A 112 9.67 -6.07 24.64
C ARG A 112 9.79 -4.59 24.23
N VAL A 113 8.97 -3.72 24.82
CA VAL A 113 9.06 -2.24 24.72
C VAL A 113 9.44 -1.65 26.08
N GLY A 114 10.27 -0.61 26.10
CA GLY A 114 10.97 -0.15 27.31
C GLY A 114 10.21 0.73 28.30
N PHE A 115 8.93 1.03 28.09
CA PHE A 115 8.17 1.94 28.96
C PHE A 115 8.02 1.40 30.40
N THR A 116 8.09 2.28 31.40
CA THR A 116 7.89 1.91 32.82
C THR A 116 6.49 2.25 33.31
N ASP A 117 6.08 1.70 34.45
CA ASP A 117 4.77 1.96 35.06
C ASP A 117 4.63 3.44 35.47
N GLU A 118 5.72 4.11 35.87
CA GLU A 118 5.72 5.56 36.12
C GLU A 118 5.49 6.37 34.84
N TYR A 119 6.02 5.90 33.70
CA TYR A 119 5.78 6.54 32.40
C TYR A 119 4.33 6.37 31.93
N VAL A 120 3.73 5.21 32.20
CA VAL A 120 2.29 4.98 31.96
C VAL A 120 1.47 5.97 32.80
N ALA A 121 1.79 6.11 34.10
CA ALA A 121 1.12 7.06 34.98
C ALA A 121 1.31 8.54 34.56
N GLU A 122 2.47 8.89 33.97
CA GLU A 122 2.72 10.21 33.37
C GLU A 122 1.87 10.46 32.11
N MET A 123 1.70 9.43 31.28
CA MET A 123 0.93 9.51 30.03
C MET A 123 -0.59 9.40 30.24
N GLU A 124 -1.05 8.87 31.37
CA GLU A 124 -2.47 8.62 31.67
C GLU A 124 -3.40 9.82 31.37
N PRO A 125 -3.09 11.08 31.76
CA PRO A 125 -3.96 12.22 31.44
C PRO A 125 -4.10 12.49 29.93
N ARG A 126 -3.06 12.18 29.13
CA ARG A 126 -3.10 12.32 27.67
C ARG A 126 -3.93 11.20 27.04
N PHE A 127 -3.86 9.98 27.58
CA PHE A 127 -4.72 8.89 27.15
C PHE A 127 -6.19 9.16 27.48
N GLN A 128 -6.51 9.70 28.66
CA GLN A 128 -7.89 10.10 28.99
C GLN A 128 -8.42 11.19 28.04
N ALA A 129 -7.57 12.14 27.63
CA ALA A 129 -7.93 13.11 26.59
C ALA A 129 -8.17 12.45 25.23
N ALA A 130 -7.30 11.51 24.81
CA ALA A 130 -7.43 10.77 23.56
C ALA A 130 -8.68 9.86 23.53
N PHE A 131 -9.01 9.18 24.63
CA PHE A 131 -10.24 8.38 24.73
C PHE A 131 -11.48 9.25 24.59
N LYS A 132 -11.51 10.41 25.25
CA LYS A 132 -12.59 11.39 25.07
C LYS A 132 -12.68 11.90 23.63
N ALA A 133 -11.56 12.19 22.99
CA ALA A 133 -11.55 12.60 21.58
C ALA A 133 -12.13 11.52 20.64
N MET A 134 -11.78 10.25 20.88
CA MET A 134 -12.36 9.12 20.14
C MET A 134 -13.85 8.89 20.44
N GLU A 135 -14.29 9.14 21.67
CA GLU A 135 -15.70 9.07 22.06
C GLU A 135 -16.54 10.15 21.34
N GLU A 136 -16.09 11.40 21.33
CA GLU A 136 -16.77 12.49 20.63
C GLU A 136 -16.74 12.32 19.10
N LEU A 137 -15.65 11.78 18.55
CA LEU A 137 -15.58 11.38 17.14
C LEU A 137 -16.67 10.36 16.80
N GLU A 138 -16.81 9.28 17.59
CA GLU A 138 -17.87 8.28 17.36
C GLU A 138 -19.29 8.83 17.51
N LYS A 139 -19.50 9.86 18.35
CA LYS A 139 -20.77 10.58 18.46
C LYS A 139 -21.08 11.50 17.26
N GLY A 140 -20.15 11.64 16.30
CA GLY A 140 -20.32 12.47 15.11
C GLY A 140 -19.79 13.90 15.25
N ALA A 141 -18.83 14.15 16.13
CA ALA A 141 -18.10 15.42 16.13
C ALA A 141 -17.34 15.63 14.81
N ILE A 142 -17.07 16.89 14.47
CA ILE A 142 -16.20 17.27 13.35
C ILE A 142 -14.75 16.97 13.75
N ALA A 143 -14.32 15.74 13.51
CA ALA A 143 -12.96 15.26 13.79
C ALA A 143 -11.95 15.62 12.68
N ASN A 144 -12.44 16.06 11.51
CA ASN A 144 -11.61 16.59 10.43
C ASN A 144 -11.94 18.08 10.24
N PRO A 145 -11.34 18.99 11.05
CA PRO A 145 -11.66 20.42 11.02
C PRO A 145 -11.32 21.10 9.68
N ASP A 146 -10.22 20.73 9.03
CA ASP A 146 -9.77 21.36 7.77
C ASP A 146 -10.73 21.16 6.60
N GLU A 147 -11.43 20.02 6.57
CA GLU A 147 -12.45 19.72 5.55
C GLU A 147 -13.88 19.92 6.08
N GLY A 148 -14.06 20.25 7.37
CA GLY A 148 -15.37 20.39 8.01
C GLY A 148 -16.17 19.09 8.11
N ARG A 149 -15.51 17.93 8.24
CA ARG A 149 -16.13 16.59 8.13
C ARG A 149 -16.16 15.79 9.43
N MET A 150 -17.20 14.97 9.57
CA MET A 150 -17.23 13.85 10.50
C MET A 150 -16.28 12.73 10.02
N VAL A 151 -15.96 11.80 10.93
CA VAL A 151 -15.16 10.60 10.63
C VAL A 151 -15.93 9.39 11.16
N GLY A 152 -16.48 8.57 10.27
CA GLY A 152 -17.54 7.63 10.61
C GLY A 152 -17.29 6.16 10.26
N HIS A 153 -16.07 5.76 9.91
CA HIS A 153 -15.77 4.37 9.51
C HIS A 153 -16.13 3.33 10.58
N TYR A 154 -16.15 3.72 11.85
CA TYR A 154 -16.65 2.90 12.96
C TYR A 154 -18.14 2.51 12.83
N TRP A 155 -18.98 3.38 12.27
CA TRP A 155 -20.42 3.12 12.09
C TRP A 155 -20.70 2.08 11.00
N LEU A 156 -19.75 1.85 10.09
CA LEU A 156 -19.86 0.81 9.06
C LEU A 156 -19.90 -0.60 9.69
N ARG A 157 -19.30 -0.75 10.87
CA ARG A 157 -19.18 -2.01 11.62
C ARG A 157 -20.31 -2.21 12.63
N ASP A 158 -20.80 -1.12 13.21
CA ASP A 158 -22.02 -1.09 14.02
C ASP A 158 -22.85 0.17 13.69
N SER A 159 -23.82 0.00 12.80
CA SER A 159 -24.68 1.09 12.33
C SER A 159 -25.61 1.64 13.42
N ASN A 160 -25.78 0.92 14.55
CA ASN A 160 -26.57 1.40 15.68
C ASN A 160 -25.90 2.56 16.42
N ARG A 161 -24.60 2.77 16.20
CA ARG A 161 -23.82 3.90 16.74
C ARG A 161 -23.76 5.11 15.81
N ALA A 162 -24.39 5.04 14.63
CA ALA A 162 -24.45 6.17 13.72
C ALA A 162 -25.21 7.35 14.37
N PRO A 163 -24.71 8.61 14.27
CA PRO A 163 -25.30 9.77 14.96
C PRO A 163 -26.75 10.09 14.57
N THR A 164 -27.22 9.55 13.45
CA THR A 164 -28.61 9.75 12.98
C THR A 164 -29.19 8.45 12.42
N THR A 165 -30.51 8.31 12.51
CA THR A 165 -31.26 7.21 11.89
C THR A 165 -31.12 7.18 10.36
N PHE A 166 -30.86 8.34 9.74
CA PHE A 166 -30.57 8.46 8.32
C PHE A 166 -29.25 7.78 7.96
N LEU A 167 -28.15 8.10 8.67
CA LEU A 167 -26.84 7.47 8.47
C LEU A 167 -26.91 5.95 8.72
N LYS A 168 -27.57 5.52 9.81
CA LYS A 168 -27.84 4.10 10.07
C LYS A 168 -28.51 3.42 8.87
N SER A 169 -29.59 4.01 8.36
CA SER A 169 -30.34 3.46 7.23
C SER A 169 -29.51 3.42 5.95
N GLN A 170 -28.66 4.41 5.69
CA GLN A 170 -27.75 4.39 4.54
C GLN A 170 -26.75 3.23 4.63
N ILE A 171 -26.18 2.99 5.80
CA ILE A 171 -25.21 1.90 6.05
C ILE A 171 -25.90 0.54 5.88
N ASP A 172 -27.03 0.33 6.57
CA ASP A 172 -27.80 -0.93 6.53
C ASP A 172 -28.26 -1.26 5.10
N ASN A 173 -28.83 -0.28 4.39
CA ASN A 173 -29.28 -0.46 3.00
C ASN A 173 -28.12 -0.73 2.04
N THR A 174 -26.95 -0.11 2.26
CA THR A 174 -25.75 -0.36 1.44
C THR A 174 -25.26 -1.80 1.62
N LEU A 175 -25.18 -2.29 2.87
CA LEU A 175 -24.78 -3.67 3.15
C LEU A 175 -25.76 -4.69 2.54
N VAL A 176 -27.07 -4.45 2.66
CA VAL A 176 -28.10 -5.29 2.03
C VAL A 176 -27.97 -5.28 0.50
N ALA A 177 -27.74 -4.11 -0.11
CA ALA A 177 -27.53 -3.99 -1.56
C ALA A 177 -26.28 -4.75 -2.03
N ILE A 178 -25.18 -4.70 -1.27
CA ILE A 178 -23.94 -5.44 -1.56
C ILE A 178 -24.19 -6.95 -1.54
N CYS A 179 -24.81 -7.47 -0.47
CA CYS A 179 -25.13 -8.90 -0.38
C CYS A 179 -26.02 -9.34 -1.54
N ASN A 180 -27.13 -8.65 -1.79
CA ASN A 180 -28.07 -9.01 -2.85
C ASN A 180 -27.43 -8.97 -4.25
N PHE A 181 -26.56 -7.99 -4.51
CA PHE A 181 -25.86 -7.89 -5.80
C PHE A 181 -24.79 -8.97 -5.95
N ALA A 182 -24.03 -9.28 -4.89
CA ALA A 182 -23.06 -10.36 -4.90
C ALA A 182 -23.75 -11.72 -5.13
N ASP A 183 -24.83 -12.00 -4.39
CA ASP A 183 -25.64 -13.21 -4.57
C ASP A 183 -26.21 -13.31 -6.01
N ASP A 184 -26.74 -12.21 -6.55
CA ASP A 184 -27.26 -12.17 -7.92
C ASP A 184 -26.17 -12.44 -8.97
N VAL A 185 -24.94 -11.94 -8.77
CA VAL A 185 -23.78 -12.23 -9.64
C VAL A 185 -23.31 -13.67 -9.51
N LEU A 186 -23.15 -14.17 -8.27
CA LEU A 186 -22.65 -15.51 -7.98
C LEU A 186 -23.61 -16.62 -8.43
N THR A 187 -24.93 -16.36 -8.36
CA THR A 187 -25.97 -17.26 -8.87
C THR A 187 -26.19 -17.16 -10.38
N GLY A 188 -25.56 -16.20 -11.07
CA GLY A 188 -25.71 -15.98 -12.51
C GLY A 188 -27.03 -15.33 -12.92
N LYS A 189 -27.79 -14.74 -11.97
CA LYS A 189 -28.97 -13.91 -12.25
C LYS A 189 -28.55 -12.58 -12.89
N ILE A 190 -27.47 -11.98 -12.38
CA ILE A 190 -26.68 -10.96 -13.08
C ILE A 190 -25.51 -11.68 -13.74
N LYS A 191 -25.42 -11.60 -15.06
CA LYS A 191 -24.42 -12.33 -15.87
C LYS A 191 -23.93 -11.47 -17.04
N PRO A 192 -22.70 -11.69 -17.53
CA PRO A 192 -22.17 -10.99 -18.69
C PRO A 192 -23.00 -11.30 -19.95
N PRO A 193 -23.15 -10.37 -20.91
CA PRO A 193 -23.98 -10.58 -22.10
C PRO A 193 -23.50 -11.70 -23.02
N SER A 194 -22.18 -11.84 -23.18
CA SER A 194 -21.56 -12.59 -24.28
C SER A 194 -20.52 -13.62 -23.82
N SER A 195 -20.46 -13.95 -22.53
CA SER A 195 -19.48 -14.91 -22.01
C SER A 195 -19.80 -16.36 -22.45
N PRO A 196 -18.79 -17.12 -22.90
CA PRO A 196 -18.91 -18.58 -23.09
C PRO A 196 -19.31 -19.34 -21.81
N GLU A 197 -18.90 -18.83 -20.64
CA GLU A 197 -19.16 -19.45 -19.32
C GLU A 197 -20.59 -19.16 -18.80
N GLY A 198 -21.31 -18.21 -19.42
CA GLY A 198 -22.65 -17.80 -19.00
C GLY A 198 -22.73 -17.10 -17.63
N ARG A 199 -21.59 -16.81 -17.00
CA ARG A 199 -21.43 -16.16 -15.68
C ARG A 199 -20.16 -15.29 -15.63
N PHE A 200 -20.06 -14.44 -14.61
CA PHE A 200 -18.80 -13.76 -14.30
C PHE A 200 -17.79 -14.74 -13.70
N THR A 201 -16.51 -14.60 -14.05
CA THR A 201 -15.39 -15.42 -13.53
C THR A 201 -14.20 -14.58 -13.04
N GLN A 202 -14.17 -13.29 -13.40
CA GLN A 202 -13.09 -12.37 -13.06
C GLN A 202 -13.69 -11.05 -12.52
N ILE A 203 -12.94 -10.36 -11.67
CA ILE A 203 -13.17 -8.99 -11.23
C ILE A 203 -11.95 -8.16 -11.67
N LEU A 204 -12.19 -7.03 -12.32
CA LEU A 204 -11.16 -6.02 -12.57
C LEU A 204 -11.48 -4.78 -11.73
N SER A 205 -10.76 -4.60 -10.62
CA SER A 205 -10.94 -3.47 -9.72
C SER A 205 -10.04 -2.31 -10.15
N VAL A 206 -10.64 -1.19 -10.54
CA VAL A 206 -9.95 0.01 -11.03
C VAL A 206 -10.08 1.10 -9.97
N GLY A 207 -8.97 1.46 -9.32
CA GLY A 207 -8.95 2.40 -8.19
C GLY A 207 -7.56 2.51 -7.58
N ILE A 208 -7.22 3.64 -6.94
CA ILE A 208 -5.88 3.92 -6.40
C ILE A 208 -5.90 4.21 -4.89
N GLY A 209 -4.79 3.92 -4.21
CA GLY A 209 -4.60 4.21 -2.79
C GLY A 209 -5.64 3.50 -1.94
N GLY A 210 -6.45 4.26 -1.20
CA GLY A 210 -7.48 3.68 -0.33
C GLY A 210 -8.58 2.93 -1.08
N SER A 211 -8.72 3.18 -2.39
CA SER A 211 -9.63 2.47 -3.29
C SER A 211 -9.06 1.16 -3.86
N ALA A 212 -7.86 0.74 -3.42
CA ALA A 212 -7.23 -0.51 -3.86
C ALA A 212 -6.41 -1.24 -2.78
N LEU A 213 -5.69 -0.54 -1.89
CA LEU A 213 -4.79 -1.18 -0.92
C LEU A 213 -5.52 -2.04 0.12
N GLY A 214 -6.70 -1.60 0.57
CA GLY A 214 -7.59 -2.42 1.41
C GLY A 214 -8.08 -3.67 0.67
N PRO A 215 -8.74 -3.52 -0.50
CA PRO A 215 -9.23 -4.67 -1.27
C PRO A 215 -8.11 -5.64 -1.70
N GLN A 216 -6.92 -5.14 -2.03
CA GLN A 216 -5.74 -5.96 -2.32
C GLN A 216 -5.32 -6.79 -1.09
N PHE A 217 -5.23 -6.15 0.09
CA PHE A 217 -4.89 -6.85 1.32
C PHE A 217 -5.94 -7.91 1.70
N VAL A 218 -7.22 -7.58 1.66
CA VAL A 218 -8.31 -8.52 1.99
C VAL A 218 -8.39 -9.67 1.00
N ALA A 219 -8.19 -9.42 -0.30
CA ALA A 219 -8.12 -10.48 -1.31
C ALA A 219 -6.95 -11.46 -1.04
N GLU A 220 -5.73 -10.96 -0.81
CA GLU A 220 -4.56 -11.81 -0.50
C GLU A 220 -4.71 -12.56 0.84
N ALA A 221 -5.33 -11.92 1.83
CA ALA A 221 -5.47 -12.48 3.17
C ALA A 221 -6.54 -13.57 3.30
N LEU A 222 -7.63 -13.48 2.52
CA LEU A 222 -8.87 -14.21 2.78
C LEU A 222 -9.51 -14.90 1.57
N ALA A 223 -9.08 -14.63 0.33
CA ALA A 223 -9.66 -15.31 -0.82
C ALA A 223 -9.42 -16.83 -0.75
N PRO A 224 -10.43 -17.67 -1.03
CA PRO A 224 -10.21 -19.10 -1.23
C PRO A 224 -9.18 -19.37 -2.34
N ASP A 225 -8.42 -20.47 -2.27
CA ASP A 225 -7.44 -20.87 -3.30
C ASP A 225 -8.01 -20.87 -4.73
N ASN A 226 -9.31 -21.15 -4.84
CA ASN A 226 -10.08 -21.11 -6.08
C ASN A 226 -11.36 -20.29 -5.84
N PRO A 227 -11.29 -18.95 -5.87
CA PRO A 227 -12.45 -18.11 -5.62
C PRO A 227 -13.41 -18.17 -6.82
N LEU A 228 -14.70 -17.93 -6.59
CA LEU A 228 -15.71 -18.00 -7.65
C LEU A 228 -15.48 -16.96 -8.74
N LEU A 229 -15.10 -15.74 -8.35
CA LEU A 229 -14.53 -14.73 -9.22
C LEU A 229 -13.11 -14.40 -8.74
N LYS A 230 -12.12 -14.42 -9.65
CA LYS A 230 -10.73 -14.03 -9.36
C LYS A 230 -10.57 -12.53 -9.53
N ILE A 231 -9.88 -11.85 -8.61
CA ILE A 231 -9.70 -10.39 -8.68
C ILE A 231 -8.34 -9.99 -9.24
N ARG A 232 -8.34 -8.93 -10.05
CA ARG A 232 -7.16 -8.21 -10.56
C ARG A 232 -7.35 -6.72 -10.32
N PHE A 233 -6.24 -5.97 -10.28
CA PHE A 233 -6.23 -4.55 -9.92
C PHE A 233 -5.56 -3.68 -10.99
N VAL A 234 -6.17 -2.53 -11.26
CA VAL A 234 -5.54 -1.40 -11.97
C VAL A 234 -5.50 -0.24 -10.97
N ASP A 235 -4.35 -0.08 -10.31
CA ASP A 235 -4.11 0.91 -9.26
C ASP A 235 -3.07 1.98 -9.61
N ASN A 236 -2.57 1.97 -10.85
CA ASN A 236 -1.58 2.91 -11.36
C ASN A 236 -1.95 3.36 -12.78
N THR A 237 -1.43 4.51 -13.21
CA THR A 237 -1.60 5.06 -14.58
C THR A 237 -0.50 4.63 -15.56
N ASP A 238 0.40 3.72 -15.14
CA ASP A 238 1.42 3.13 -16.01
C ASP A 238 0.76 2.30 -17.13
N PRO A 239 0.90 2.69 -18.41
CA PRO A 239 0.22 2.01 -19.51
C PRO A 239 0.63 0.54 -19.62
N ALA A 240 1.92 0.21 -19.42
CA ALA A 240 2.38 -1.17 -19.51
C ALA A 240 1.77 -2.06 -18.41
N GLY A 241 1.49 -1.49 -17.23
CA GLY A 241 0.78 -2.17 -16.16
C GLY A 241 -0.70 -2.42 -16.49
N ILE A 242 -1.37 -1.43 -17.09
CA ILE A 242 -2.76 -1.54 -17.55
C ILE A 242 -2.88 -2.60 -18.66
N ASP A 243 -2.05 -2.47 -19.71
CA ASP A 243 -1.98 -3.39 -20.85
C ASP A 243 -1.73 -4.82 -20.38
N HIS A 244 -0.84 -5.01 -19.40
CA HIS A 244 -0.56 -6.33 -18.83
C HIS A 244 -1.80 -6.96 -18.17
N GLN A 245 -2.58 -6.21 -17.39
CA GLN A 245 -3.80 -6.76 -16.77
C GLN A 245 -4.87 -7.10 -17.82
N ILE A 246 -5.05 -6.25 -18.83
CA ILE A 246 -6.00 -6.49 -19.93
C ILE A 246 -5.57 -7.71 -20.75
N ALA A 247 -4.29 -7.82 -21.11
CA ALA A 247 -3.75 -8.96 -21.85
C ALA A 247 -3.79 -10.28 -21.06
N GLN A 248 -3.61 -10.23 -19.73
CA GLN A 248 -3.74 -11.38 -18.84
C GLN A 248 -5.18 -11.87 -18.66
N LEU A 249 -6.18 -11.01 -18.86
CA LEU A 249 -7.58 -11.43 -18.98
C LEU A 249 -7.85 -12.04 -20.36
N GLY A 250 -7.41 -11.36 -21.43
CA GLY A 250 -7.60 -11.84 -22.80
C GLY A 250 -9.07 -12.20 -23.08
N PRO A 251 -9.39 -13.45 -23.51
CA PRO A 251 -10.77 -13.89 -23.70
C PRO A 251 -11.67 -13.81 -22.45
N GLU A 252 -11.09 -13.87 -21.23
CA GLU A 252 -11.86 -13.75 -19.97
C GLU A 252 -12.42 -12.33 -19.76
N LEU A 253 -12.02 -11.33 -20.56
CA LEU A 253 -12.61 -9.98 -20.53
C LEU A 253 -14.14 -10.03 -20.74
N ALA A 254 -14.62 -10.96 -21.58
CA ALA A 254 -16.04 -11.20 -21.81
C ALA A 254 -16.79 -11.79 -20.58
N SER A 255 -16.08 -12.25 -19.55
CA SER A 255 -16.60 -12.73 -18.26
C SER A 255 -16.10 -11.93 -17.05
N THR A 256 -15.55 -10.73 -17.29
CA THR A 256 -15.00 -9.86 -16.25
C THR A 256 -16.03 -8.84 -15.77
N LEU A 257 -16.25 -8.74 -14.46
CA LEU A 257 -16.97 -7.65 -13.82
C LEU A 257 -15.97 -6.53 -13.50
N VAL A 258 -16.18 -5.32 -14.02
CA VAL A 258 -15.29 -4.17 -13.76
C VAL A 258 -15.87 -3.34 -12.62
N ILE A 259 -15.12 -3.19 -11.52
CA ILE A 259 -15.50 -2.36 -10.37
C ILE A 259 -14.64 -1.11 -10.37
N VAL A 260 -15.25 0.06 -10.58
CA VAL A 260 -14.55 1.34 -10.66
C VAL A 260 -14.75 2.12 -9.37
N ILE A 261 -13.66 2.40 -8.66
CA ILE A 261 -13.67 2.94 -7.31
C ILE A 261 -12.97 4.31 -7.29
N SER A 262 -13.76 5.37 -7.13
CA SER A 262 -13.26 6.73 -6.91
C SER A 262 -14.33 7.60 -6.26
N LYS A 263 -13.99 8.24 -5.13
CA LYS A 263 -14.90 9.12 -4.38
C LYS A 263 -15.45 10.26 -5.25
N SER A 264 -14.58 10.99 -5.94
CA SER A 264 -14.97 12.14 -6.79
C SER A 264 -15.28 11.75 -8.25
N GLY A 265 -14.82 10.58 -8.70
CA GLY A 265 -14.78 10.22 -10.12
C GLY A 265 -13.76 10.99 -10.96
N GLY A 266 -13.06 11.96 -10.36
CA GLY A 266 -12.06 12.81 -11.02
C GLY A 266 -10.61 12.38 -10.80
N THR A 267 -10.36 11.32 -10.01
CA THR A 267 -9.02 10.78 -9.77
C THR A 267 -8.34 10.40 -11.09
N PRO A 268 -7.23 11.04 -11.50
CA PRO A 268 -6.64 10.84 -12.83
C PRO A 268 -6.31 9.38 -13.13
N GLU A 269 -5.71 8.67 -12.17
CA GLU A 269 -5.24 7.29 -12.34
C GLU A 269 -6.43 6.33 -12.52
N THR A 270 -7.44 6.40 -11.65
CA THR A 270 -8.70 5.63 -11.81
C THR A 270 -9.39 5.96 -13.13
N ARG A 271 -9.44 7.24 -13.51
CA ARG A 271 -10.11 7.69 -14.74
C ARG A 271 -9.39 7.21 -15.99
N ASN A 272 -8.06 7.23 -15.99
CA ASN A 272 -7.26 6.72 -17.10
C ASN A 272 -7.44 5.21 -17.23
N GLY A 273 -7.33 4.46 -16.12
CA GLY A 273 -7.60 3.02 -16.09
C GLY A 273 -9.01 2.67 -16.60
N LEU A 274 -10.03 3.43 -16.21
CA LEU A 274 -11.39 3.28 -16.75
C LEU A 274 -11.43 3.45 -18.27
N LEU A 275 -10.79 4.50 -18.81
CA LEU A 275 -10.82 4.80 -20.25
C LEU A 275 -10.08 3.75 -21.09
N GLU A 276 -8.94 3.25 -20.61
CA GLU A 276 -8.20 2.16 -21.27
C GLU A 276 -8.98 0.83 -21.21
N VAL A 277 -9.63 0.52 -20.07
CA VAL A 277 -10.51 -0.66 -19.98
C VAL A 277 -11.72 -0.49 -20.91
N GLN A 278 -12.35 0.69 -20.96
CA GLN A 278 -13.45 0.96 -21.91
C GLN A 278 -12.99 0.86 -23.38
N LYS A 279 -11.76 1.25 -23.70
CA LYS A 279 -11.14 1.07 -25.02
C LYS A 279 -11.01 -0.43 -25.36
N ALA A 280 -10.39 -1.22 -24.48
CA ALA A 280 -10.24 -2.67 -24.67
C ALA A 280 -11.60 -3.40 -24.80
N PHE A 281 -12.62 -2.95 -24.06
CA PHE A 281 -13.99 -3.43 -24.23
C PHE A 281 -14.54 -3.15 -25.64
N ARG A 282 -14.35 -1.93 -26.17
CA ARG A 282 -14.77 -1.59 -27.55
C ARG A 282 -14.03 -2.43 -28.59
N GLU A 283 -12.71 -2.58 -28.45
CA GLU A 283 -11.87 -3.39 -29.35
C GLU A 283 -12.27 -4.87 -29.34
N ALA A 284 -12.69 -5.39 -28.19
CA ALA A 284 -13.23 -6.75 -28.04
C ALA A 284 -14.71 -6.90 -28.46
N GLY A 285 -15.40 -5.81 -28.87
CA GLY A 285 -16.82 -5.82 -29.21
C GLY A 285 -17.77 -6.03 -28.02
N LEU A 286 -17.34 -5.65 -26.81
CA LEU A 286 -18.07 -5.82 -25.55
C LEU A 286 -18.77 -4.52 -25.09
N ASP A 287 -19.94 -4.67 -24.46
CA ASP A 287 -20.76 -3.57 -23.93
C ASP A 287 -20.39 -3.28 -22.45
N PHE A 288 -19.45 -2.35 -22.23
CA PHE A 288 -18.89 -2.05 -20.90
C PHE A 288 -19.97 -1.77 -19.82
N PRO A 289 -21.02 -0.94 -20.05
CA PRO A 289 -22.12 -0.77 -19.11
C PRO A 289 -22.79 -2.06 -18.60
N LYS A 290 -22.75 -3.17 -19.35
CA LYS A 290 -23.31 -4.48 -18.91
C LYS A 290 -22.34 -5.30 -18.06
N GLN A 291 -21.16 -4.77 -17.78
CA GLN A 291 -20.11 -5.40 -16.97
C GLN A 291 -19.49 -4.41 -15.96
N GLY A 292 -19.81 -3.12 -16.03
CA GLY A 292 -19.31 -2.07 -15.13
C GLY A 292 -20.16 -1.86 -13.87
N VAL A 293 -19.49 -1.59 -12.76
CA VAL A 293 -20.05 -1.20 -11.45
C VAL A 293 -19.27 0.00 -10.93
N ALA A 294 -19.95 0.99 -10.35
CA ALA A 294 -19.31 2.15 -9.73
C ALA A 294 -19.38 2.10 -8.20
N ILE A 295 -18.30 2.46 -7.52
CA ILE A 295 -18.25 2.74 -6.08
C ILE A 295 -17.74 4.16 -5.90
N THR A 296 -18.63 5.07 -5.49
CA THR A 296 -18.38 6.51 -5.63
C THR A 296 -19.33 7.36 -4.78
N GLN A 297 -19.00 8.63 -4.56
CA GLN A 297 -19.90 9.55 -3.88
C GLN A 297 -21.12 9.85 -4.78
N GLU A 298 -22.31 9.95 -4.19
CA GLU A 298 -23.53 10.32 -4.92
C GLU A 298 -23.37 11.67 -5.62
N ASN A 299 -23.86 11.77 -6.86
CA ASN A 299 -23.72 12.93 -7.75
C ASN A 299 -22.28 13.30 -8.15
N SER A 300 -21.28 12.43 -7.91
CA SER A 300 -19.91 12.60 -8.44
C SER A 300 -19.86 12.53 -9.97
N LEU A 301 -18.69 12.77 -10.57
CA LEU A 301 -18.50 12.59 -12.02
C LEU A 301 -18.78 11.12 -12.43
N LEU A 302 -18.19 10.17 -11.69
CA LEU A 302 -18.33 8.74 -11.95
C LEU A 302 -19.76 8.25 -11.69
N ASP A 303 -20.45 8.78 -10.68
CA ASP A 303 -21.84 8.45 -10.37
C ASP A 303 -22.77 8.84 -11.52
N ASN A 304 -22.57 10.06 -12.04
CA ASN A 304 -23.32 10.57 -13.18
C ASN A 304 -23.01 9.79 -14.47
N THR A 305 -21.74 9.49 -14.75
CA THR A 305 -21.34 8.63 -15.88
C THR A 305 -22.03 7.27 -15.80
N ALA A 306 -21.89 6.55 -14.68
CA ALA A 306 -22.47 5.23 -14.48
C ALA A 306 -24.01 5.23 -14.58
N ARG A 307 -24.66 6.30 -14.11
CA ARG A 307 -26.12 6.48 -14.18
C ARG A 307 -26.61 6.81 -15.60
N ILE A 308 -25.86 7.60 -16.37
CA ILE A 308 -26.22 8.03 -17.74
C ILE A 308 -25.96 6.88 -18.73
N GLU A 309 -24.85 6.16 -18.59
CA GLU A 309 -24.49 5.03 -19.44
C GLU A 309 -25.26 3.74 -19.07
N GLY A 310 -25.90 3.68 -17.90
CA GLY A 310 -26.72 2.54 -17.47
C GLY A 310 -25.91 1.32 -17.04
N TRP A 311 -24.89 1.56 -16.19
CA TRP A 311 -24.05 0.53 -15.59
C TRP A 311 -24.85 -0.41 -14.66
N LEU A 312 -24.34 -1.62 -14.41
CA LEU A 312 -25.04 -2.67 -13.64
C LEU A 312 -25.46 -2.22 -12.24
N ALA A 313 -24.58 -1.53 -11.52
CA ALA A 313 -24.83 -1.06 -10.17
C ALA A 313 -23.97 0.16 -9.81
N ARG A 314 -24.43 0.91 -8.80
CA ARG A 314 -23.73 2.03 -8.16
C ARG A 314 -23.84 1.87 -6.65
N PHE A 315 -22.71 1.95 -5.94
CA PHE A 315 -22.66 1.87 -4.48
C PHE A 315 -22.05 3.15 -3.89
N PRO A 316 -22.57 3.64 -2.75
CA PRO A 316 -22.13 4.91 -2.19
C PRO A 316 -20.76 4.80 -1.51
N MET A 317 -19.93 5.82 -1.71
CA MET A 317 -18.77 6.15 -0.89
C MET A 317 -19.05 7.47 -0.16
N PHE A 318 -19.27 7.40 1.15
CA PHE A 318 -19.70 8.57 1.93
C PHE A 318 -18.58 9.59 2.15
N ASP A 319 -18.95 10.85 2.38
CA ASP A 319 -18.00 11.95 2.61
C ASP A 319 -17.22 11.78 3.93
N TRP A 320 -17.87 11.28 4.98
CA TRP A 320 -17.31 10.93 6.28
C TRP A 320 -16.50 9.62 6.33
N VAL A 321 -16.37 8.90 5.20
CA VAL A 321 -15.45 7.77 5.05
C VAL A 321 -14.16 8.25 4.37
N GLY A 322 -13.04 8.19 5.09
CA GLY A 322 -11.71 8.45 4.53
C GLY A 322 -11.25 7.31 3.63
N GLY A 323 -10.47 7.60 2.58
CA GLY A 323 -10.05 6.57 1.62
C GLY A 323 -9.29 5.41 2.28
N ARG A 324 -8.30 5.72 3.13
CA ARG A 324 -7.51 4.74 3.89
C ARG A 324 -8.28 3.98 4.98
N THR A 325 -9.50 4.40 5.32
CA THR A 325 -10.41 3.73 6.27
C THR A 325 -11.70 3.24 5.60
N SER A 326 -11.66 3.03 4.27
CA SER A 326 -12.84 2.68 3.47
C SER A 326 -13.07 1.18 3.26
N GLU A 327 -12.18 0.31 3.76
CA GLU A 327 -12.27 -1.15 3.53
C GLU A 327 -13.61 -1.75 4.00
N MET A 328 -14.11 -1.28 5.13
CA MET A 328 -15.39 -1.75 5.71
C MET A 328 -16.62 -1.08 5.07
N SER A 329 -16.45 -0.34 3.96
CA SER A 329 -17.53 0.22 3.14
C SER A 329 -17.72 -0.61 1.87
N ALA A 330 -18.56 -0.15 0.94
CA ALA A 330 -18.69 -0.77 -0.38
C ALA A 330 -17.35 -1.04 -1.07
N VAL A 331 -16.33 -0.18 -0.85
CA VAL A 331 -14.99 -0.29 -1.44
C VAL A 331 -14.36 -1.67 -1.25
N GLY A 332 -14.37 -2.22 -0.04
CA GLY A 332 -13.81 -3.54 0.27
C GLY A 332 -14.87 -4.65 0.34
N LEU A 333 -16.03 -4.36 0.91
CA LEU A 333 -17.09 -5.36 1.11
C LEU A 333 -17.63 -5.92 -0.22
N LEU A 334 -17.75 -5.11 -1.28
CA LEU A 334 -18.23 -5.61 -2.57
C LEU A 334 -17.26 -6.60 -3.24
N PRO A 335 -15.98 -6.25 -3.50
CA PRO A 335 -15.03 -7.20 -4.09
C PRO A 335 -14.84 -8.45 -3.21
N ALA A 336 -14.78 -8.29 -1.89
CA ALA A 336 -14.64 -9.43 -0.97
C ALA A 336 -15.83 -10.41 -1.06
N ALA A 337 -17.08 -9.91 -1.04
CA ALA A 337 -18.27 -10.75 -1.19
C ALA A 337 -18.30 -11.50 -2.52
N LEU A 338 -17.89 -10.84 -3.62
CA LEU A 338 -17.82 -11.45 -4.96
C LEU A 338 -16.74 -12.54 -5.09
N GLN A 339 -15.71 -12.53 -4.25
CA GLN A 339 -14.74 -13.62 -4.15
C GLN A 339 -15.24 -14.80 -3.30
N GLY A 340 -16.34 -14.62 -2.55
CA GLY A 340 -16.89 -15.59 -1.60
C GLY A 340 -16.37 -15.42 -0.16
N ILE A 341 -15.79 -14.27 0.19
CA ILE A 341 -15.33 -13.97 1.56
C ILE A 341 -16.53 -13.57 2.43
N ASP A 342 -16.61 -14.08 3.66
CA ASP A 342 -17.67 -13.69 4.61
C ASP A 342 -17.43 -12.28 5.16
N ILE A 343 -18.03 -11.31 4.46
CA ILE A 343 -17.98 -9.89 4.84
C ILE A 343 -18.72 -9.58 6.15
N ARG A 344 -19.64 -10.43 6.60
CA ARG A 344 -20.36 -10.21 7.87
C ARG A 344 -19.49 -10.60 9.05
N GLU A 345 -18.76 -11.71 8.95
CA GLU A 345 -17.73 -12.07 9.93
C GLU A 345 -16.60 -11.04 9.98
N MET A 346 -16.22 -10.43 8.83
CA MET A 346 -15.25 -9.34 8.81
C MET A 346 -15.74 -8.09 9.55
N LEU A 347 -16.97 -7.64 9.28
CA LEU A 347 -17.58 -6.52 10.01
C LEU A 347 -17.74 -6.84 11.51
N ALA A 348 -18.14 -8.07 11.87
CA ALA A 348 -18.30 -8.50 13.25
C ALA A 348 -16.98 -8.50 14.03
N GLY A 349 -15.90 -9.02 13.44
CA GLY A 349 -14.57 -8.98 14.06
C GLY A 349 -14.04 -7.57 14.26
N ALA A 350 -14.30 -6.69 13.31
CA ALA A 350 -13.96 -5.29 13.40
C ALA A 350 -14.79 -4.56 14.49
N ALA A 351 -16.09 -4.84 14.58
CA ALA A 351 -16.99 -4.31 15.63
C ALA A 351 -16.59 -4.76 17.04
N LEU A 352 -16.19 -6.02 17.21
CA LEU A 352 -15.66 -6.56 18.48
C LEU A 352 -14.40 -5.80 18.93
N MET A 353 -13.48 -5.53 18.00
CA MET A 353 -12.27 -4.76 18.32
C MET A 353 -12.57 -3.29 18.62
N ASP A 354 -13.54 -2.69 17.92
CA ASP A 354 -14.00 -1.34 18.24
C ASP A 354 -14.63 -1.27 19.64
N GLU A 355 -15.38 -2.28 20.08
CA GLU A 355 -15.88 -2.36 21.45
C GLU A 355 -14.74 -2.54 22.48
N ALA A 356 -13.81 -3.47 22.21
CA ALA A 356 -12.65 -3.70 23.06
C ALA A 356 -11.73 -2.49 23.21
N THR A 357 -11.76 -1.56 22.26
CA THR A 357 -10.94 -0.33 22.27
C THR A 357 -11.69 0.93 22.74
N ARG A 358 -12.96 0.80 23.16
CA ARG A 358 -13.70 1.86 23.88
C ARG A 358 -13.40 1.91 25.37
N THR A 359 -12.77 0.88 25.94
CA THR A 359 -12.34 0.93 27.35
C THR A 359 -11.34 2.06 27.59
N THR A 360 -11.64 2.92 28.56
CA THR A 360 -10.78 4.06 28.95
C THR A 360 -9.63 3.65 29.88
N VAL A 361 -9.47 2.35 30.17
CA VAL A 361 -8.35 1.84 30.96
C VAL A 361 -7.25 1.35 30.02
N LEU A 362 -6.18 2.14 29.89
CA LEU A 362 -5.05 1.94 28.98
C LEU A 362 -4.56 0.49 28.94
N ARG A 363 -4.28 -0.12 30.10
CA ARG A 363 -3.75 -1.49 30.22
C ARG A 363 -4.68 -2.58 29.68
N SER A 364 -5.96 -2.27 29.48
CA SER A 364 -6.98 -3.15 28.90
C SER A 364 -7.40 -2.78 27.48
N ASN A 365 -6.84 -1.71 26.90
CA ASN A 365 -7.18 -1.21 25.58
C ASN A 365 -6.05 -1.54 24.59
N PRO A 366 -6.25 -2.46 23.62
CA PRO A 366 -5.15 -2.91 22.75
C PRO A 366 -4.67 -1.80 21.80
N ALA A 367 -5.56 -0.90 21.37
CA ALA A 367 -5.17 0.25 20.55
C ALA A 367 -4.39 1.30 21.36
N ALA A 368 -4.74 1.48 22.63
CA ALA A 368 -3.96 2.35 23.53
C ALA A 368 -2.57 1.78 23.83
N LEU A 369 -2.46 0.46 24.03
CA LEU A 369 -1.18 -0.23 24.19
C LEU A 369 -0.29 -0.07 22.95
N LEU A 370 -0.84 -0.23 21.74
CA LEU A 370 -0.10 0.07 20.50
C LEU A 370 0.34 1.54 20.45
N ALA A 371 -0.59 2.48 20.66
CA ALA A 371 -0.27 3.92 20.62
C ALA A 371 0.77 4.33 21.68
N LEU A 372 0.74 3.73 22.88
CA LEU A 372 1.77 3.92 23.92
C LEU A 372 3.12 3.41 23.45
N CYS A 373 3.16 2.21 22.86
CA CYS A 373 4.41 1.63 22.37
C CYS A 373 5.00 2.45 21.22
N TRP A 374 4.17 2.96 20.31
CA TRP A 374 4.59 3.85 19.23
C TRP A 374 5.13 5.16 19.82
N TYR A 375 4.36 5.83 20.70
CA TYR A 375 4.75 7.10 21.31
C TYR A 375 6.07 6.98 22.08
N TRP A 376 6.24 5.90 22.85
CA TRP A 376 7.49 5.59 23.52
C TRP A 376 8.63 5.34 22.53
N ALA A 377 8.43 4.46 21.54
CA ALA A 377 9.48 4.09 20.59
C ALA A 377 9.99 5.30 19.78
N THR A 378 9.09 6.18 19.35
CA THR A 378 9.36 7.35 18.50
C THR A 378 9.61 8.65 19.26
N ASP A 379 9.74 8.59 20.59
CA ASP A 379 9.91 9.76 21.49
C ASP A 379 8.79 10.81 21.35
N GLY A 380 7.62 10.41 20.85
CA GLY A 380 6.48 11.28 20.52
C GLY A 380 6.69 12.18 19.30
N VAL A 381 7.80 12.06 18.58
CA VAL A 381 8.24 12.97 17.51
C VAL A 381 8.64 12.26 16.21
N GLY A 382 8.30 10.98 16.07
CA GLY A 382 8.66 10.20 14.86
C GLY A 382 10.14 9.79 14.79
N SER A 383 10.86 9.71 15.93
CA SER A 383 12.32 9.44 15.96
C SER A 383 12.73 8.05 15.45
N LYS A 384 11.77 7.14 15.27
CA LYS A 384 11.97 5.78 14.76
C LYS A 384 10.89 5.40 13.75
N ASP A 385 11.31 4.64 12.75
CA ASP A 385 10.45 3.96 11.79
C ASP A 385 9.81 2.69 12.37
N MET A 386 8.66 2.31 11.86
CA MET A 386 7.95 1.07 12.21
C MET A 386 8.21 0.01 11.14
N VAL A 387 8.61 -1.20 11.56
CA VAL A 387 8.67 -2.36 10.65
C VAL A 387 7.61 -3.38 11.02
N ILE A 388 6.68 -3.66 10.10
CA ILE A 388 5.66 -4.71 10.23
C ILE A 388 6.20 -6.00 9.62
N LEU A 389 6.29 -7.08 10.42
CA LEU A 389 6.79 -8.38 9.98
C LEU A 389 5.74 -9.48 10.23
N PRO A 390 4.85 -9.76 9.27
CA PRO A 390 3.99 -10.92 9.33
C PRO A 390 4.78 -12.21 9.08
N TYR A 391 4.55 -13.22 9.92
CA TYR A 391 5.02 -14.60 9.68
C TYR A 391 3.87 -15.46 9.17
N LYS A 392 3.26 -14.99 8.07
CA LYS A 392 2.20 -15.68 7.33
C LYS A 392 2.13 -15.08 5.93
N ASP A 393 2.21 -15.92 4.91
CA ASP A 393 2.25 -15.47 3.51
C ASP A 393 1.01 -14.66 3.10
N SER A 394 -0.19 -15.08 3.52
CA SER A 394 -1.43 -14.35 3.20
C SER A 394 -1.53 -12.96 3.85
N LEU A 395 -0.69 -12.66 4.86
CA LEU A 395 -0.62 -11.32 5.47
C LEU A 395 0.47 -10.43 4.85
N LEU A 396 1.11 -10.85 3.76
CA LEU A 396 2.16 -10.12 3.03
C LEU A 396 1.79 -8.65 2.76
N LEU A 397 0.57 -8.39 2.30
CA LEU A 397 0.13 -7.03 1.95
C LEU A 397 -0.28 -6.16 3.15
N PHE A 398 -0.27 -6.70 4.37
CA PHE A 398 -0.65 -5.94 5.56
C PHE A 398 0.29 -4.77 5.84
N SER A 399 1.60 -4.91 5.59
CA SER A 399 2.56 -3.80 5.69
C SER A 399 2.24 -2.68 4.69
N ARG A 400 1.89 -3.03 3.44
CA ARG A 400 1.53 -2.09 2.37
C ARG A 400 0.20 -1.38 2.65
N TYR A 401 -0.77 -2.08 3.24
CA TYR A 401 -2.00 -1.47 3.75
C TYR A 401 -1.71 -0.47 4.89
N LEU A 402 -0.91 -0.89 5.88
CA LEU A 402 -0.53 -0.05 7.02
C LEU A 402 0.35 1.15 6.62
N GLN A 403 1.13 1.07 5.53
CA GLN A 403 1.83 2.22 4.97
C GLN A 403 0.88 3.37 4.69
N GLN A 404 -0.23 3.14 3.98
CA GLN A 404 -1.19 4.22 3.75
C GLN A 404 -1.90 4.61 5.06
N LEU A 405 -2.41 3.63 5.82
CA LEU A 405 -3.19 3.93 7.02
C LEU A 405 -2.40 4.76 8.05
N VAL A 406 -1.13 4.42 8.29
CA VAL A 406 -0.27 5.11 9.27
C VAL A 406 0.36 6.36 8.67
N MET A 407 1.03 6.27 7.51
CA MET A 407 1.85 7.38 7.00
C MET A 407 0.99 8.52 6.45
N GLU A 408 -0.12 8.24 5.75
CA GLU A 408 -1.02 9.30 5.25
C GLU A 408 -1.84 9.93 6.39
N SER A 409 -2.10 9.19 7.48
CA SER A 409 -2.76 9.75 8.67
C SER A 409 -1.82 10.58 9.55
N LEU A 410 -0.61 10.09 9.81
CA LEU A 410 0.28 10.67 10.82
C LEU A 410 1.36 11.60 10.24
N GLY A 411 1.69 11.48 8.95
CA GLY A 411 2.67 12.30 8.25
C GLY A 411 2.16 13.72 8.02
N LYS A 412 2.40 14.64 8.97
CA LYS A 412 1.76 15.96 9.01
C LYS A 412 2.73 17.09 9.38
N GLU A 413 2.74 18.14 8.57
CA GLU A 413 3.61 19.30 8.78
C GLU A 413 3.20 20.13 10.01
N PHE A 414 1.88 20.30 10.23
CA PHE A 414 1.32 21.14 11.28
C PHE A 414 0.47 20.32 12.27
N ASP A 415 0.42 20.79 13.52
CA ASP A 415 -0.51 20.32 14.56
C ASP A 415 -1.83 21.09 14.53
N LEU A 416 -2.79 20.69 15.39
CA LEU A 416 -4.12 21.30 15.50
C LEU A 416 -4.10 22.73 16.05
N ASP A 417 -3.02 23.15 16.69
CA ASP A 417 -2.79 24.52 17.17
C ASP A 417 -2.07 25.40 16.12
N GLY A 418 -1.72 24.82 14.96
CA GLY A 418 -1.02 25.50 13.86
C GLY A 418 0.50 25.53 13.97
N ASN A 419 1.09 24.85 14.96
CA ASN A 419 2.55 24.77 15.11
C ASN A 419 3.14 23.80 14.08
N ARG A 420 4.31 24.12 13.55
CA ARG A 420 5.04 23.24 12.62
C ARG A 420 5.74 22.12 13.40
N VAL A 421 5.26 20.89 13.26
CA VAL A 421 5.74 19.70 13.97
C VAL A 421 6.47 18.68 13.09
N ASN A 422 6.15 18.59 11.79
CA ASN A 422 6.69 17.57 10.87
C ASN A 422 6.59 16.13 11.43
N GLN A 423 5.44 15.79 11.99
CA GLN A 423 5.17 14.51 12.64
C GLN A 423 5.03 13.37 11.61
N GLY A 424 5.26 12.13 12.03
CA GLY A 424 5.02 10.93 11.23
C GLY A 424 5.62 9.68 11.85
N ILE A 425 5.27 8.52 11.28
CA ILE A 425 5.98 7.26 11.50
C ILE A 425 6.09 6.58 10.13
N SER A 426 7.30 6.42 9.59
CA SER A 426 7.49 5.67 8.35
C SER A 426 7.19 4.19 8.60
N VAL A 427 6.45 3.54 7.70
CA VAL A 427 6.17 2.11 7.80
C VAL A 427 6.90 1.35 6.70
N TYR A 428 7.59 0.30 7.10
CA TYR A 428 8.23 -0.68 6.23
C TYR A 428 7.76 -2.08 6.60
N GLY A 429 8.00 -3.06 5.74
CA GLY A 429 7.68 -4.46 6.03
C GLY A 429 7.38 -5.26 4.79
N ASN A 430 7.71 -6.55 4.83
CA ASN A 430 7.39 -7.53 3.80
C ASN A 430 6.90 -8.82 4.49
N LYS A 431 7.75 -9.84 4.72
CA LYS A 431 7.36 -11.04 5.51
C LYS A 431 8.53 -11.82 6.11
N GLY A 432 8.26 -12.44 7.26
CA GLY A 432 9.09 -13.47 7.86
C GLY A 432 8.73 -14.87 7.35
N SER A 433 9.67 -15.80 7.22
CA SER A 433 11.11 -15.68 7.50
C SER A 433 11.93 -15.07 6.34
N THR A 434 11.33 -14.81 5.17
CA THR A 434 12.04 -14.35 3.96
C THR A 434 12.99 -13.18 4.21
N ASP A 435 12.56 -12.15 4.95
CA ASP A 435 13.36 -10.95 5.18
C ASP A 435 14.57 -11.15 6.11
N GLN A 436 14.66 -12.30 6.80
CA GLN A 436 15.89 -12.70 7.52
C GLN A 436 17.09 -12.80 6.57
N HIS A 437 16.83 -13.05 5.29
CA HIS A 437 17.82 -13.09 4.21
C HIS A 437 17.89 -11.78 3.40
N ALA A 438 17.23 -10.72 3.87
CA ALA A 438 17.25 -9.38 3.26
C ALA A 438 17.69 -8.31 4.27
N TYR A 439 16.76 -7.60 4.90
CA TYR A 439 17.05 -6.39 5.69
C TYR A 439 17.05 -6.60 7.22
N ILE A 440 16.77 -7.80 7.74
CA ILE A 440 16.86 -8.08 9.19
C ILE A 440 18.28 -7.82 9.75
N GLN A 441 19.32 -7.93 8.92
CA GLN A 441 20.69 -7.52 9.29
C GLN A 441 20.77 -6.04 9.69
N GLN A 442 20.13 -5.15 8.92
CA GLN A 442 19.99 -3.73 9.30
C GLN A 442 19.18 -3.59 10.60
N LEU A 443 18.09 -4.38 10.75
CA LEU A 443 17.27 -4.32 11.96
C LEU A 443 17.98 -4.83 13.22
N ARG A 444 19.02 -5.64 13.07
CA ARG A 444 19.77 -6.19 14.21
C ARG A 444 21.02 -5.38 14.54
N GLU A 445 21.85 -5.06 13.54
CA GLU A 445 23.18 -4.46 13.74
C GLU A 445 23.33 -3.05 13.18
N GLY A 446 22.37 -2.57 12.39
CA GLY A 446 22.37 -1.23 11.81
C GLY A 446 22.01 -0.11 12.80
N VAL A 447 21.83 1.10 12.26
CA VAL A 447 21.40 2.31 12.99
C VAL A 447 20.14 2.03 13.81
N HIS A 448 20.00 2.58 15.02
CA HIS A 448 18.82 2.34 15.87
C HIS A 448 17.67 3.30 15.57
N ASN A 449 17.25 3.37 14.31
CA ASN A 449 16.16 4.22 13.82
C ASN A 449 14.83 3.48 13.62
N PHE A 450 14.61 2.32 14.23
CA PHE A 450 13.38 1.54 14.04
C PHE A 450 12.92 0.79 15.29
N PHE A 451 11.66 0.37 15.30
CA PHE A 451 11.08 -0.66 16.15
C PHE A 451 10.27 -1.66 15.30
N VAL A 452 10.09 -2.89 15.80
CA VAL A 452 9.47 -3.97 15.02
C VAL A 452 8.13 -4.38 15.61
N THR A 453 7.11 -4.56 14.78
CA THR A 453 5.86 -5.24 15.16
C THR A 453 5.76 -6.56 14.39
N PHE A 454 5.85 -7.67 15.11
CA PHE A 454 5.62 -9.00 14.57
C PHE A 454 4.11 -9.26 14.48
N ILE A 455 3.65 -9.84 13.37
CA ILE A 455 2.31 -10.45 13.28
C ILE A 455 2.48 -11.97 13.28
N GLU A 456 2.07 -12.60 14.37
CA GLU A 456 2.16 -14.04 14.61
C GLU A 456 0.80 -14.71 14.34
N VAL A 457 0.81 -15.88 13.72
CA VAL A 457 -0.41 -16.69 13.49
C VAL A 457 -0.21 -18.05 14.13
N LEU A 458 -1.04 -18.40 15.11
CA LEU A 458 -0.86 -19.65 15.89
C LEU A 458 -1.30 -20.92 15.16
N ARG A 459 -2.14 -20.80 14.13
CA ARG A 459 -2.57 -21.91 13.28
C ARG A 459 -1.93 -21.80 11.89
N ASP A 460 -0.96 -22.68 11.64
CA ASP A 460 -0.26 -22.74 10.37
C ASP A 460 -1.16 -23.20 9.22
N ARG A 461 -2.02 -24.19 9.48
CA ARG A 461 -2.89 -24.87 8.50
C ARG A 461 -4.24 -25.26 9.10
N PRO A 462 -5.27 -25.53 8.27
CA PRO A 462 -6.49 -26.19 8.72
C PRO A 462 -6.17 -27.54 9.40
N PRO A 463 -6.92 -27.95 10.45
CA PRO A 463 -6.68 -29.21 11.14
C PRO A 463 -6.60 -30.42 10.21
N GLY A 464 -5.71 -31.37 10.51
CA GLY A 464 -5.54 -32.59 9.72
C GLY A 464 -4.72 -32.43 8.44
N HIS A 465 -4.11 -31.25 8.22
CA HIS A 465 -3.16 -30.98 7.11
C HIS A 465 -1.71 -30.89 7.61
N ASP A 466 -1.47 -31.45 8.79
CA ASP A 466 -0.18 -31.49 9.47
C ASP A 466 0.78 -32.41 8.70
N TRP A 467 1.94 -31.88 8.33
CA TRP A 467 2.98 -32.64 7.63
C TRP A 467 4.29 -32.45 8.38
N GLU A 468 4.78 -33.54 8.97
CA GLU A 468 6.12 -33.59 9.57
C GLU A 468 7.19 -33.57 8.48
N LEU A 469 8.15 -32.65 8.61
CA LEU A 469 9.38 -32.64 7.81
C LEU A 469 10.40 -33.61 8.42
N GLU A 470 10.47 -33.63 9.75
CA GLU A 470 11.31 -34.48 10.59
C GLU A 470 10.47 -34.91 11.81
N PRO A 471 10.83 -36.00 12.54
CA PRO A 471 9.99 -36.54 13.61
C PRO A 471 9.58 -35.50 14.66
N GLY A 472 8.29 -35.18 14.71
CA GLY A 472 7.70 -34.18 15.61
C GLY A 472 7.99 -32.72 15.25
N VAL A 473 8.36 -32.40 14.01
CA VAL A 473 8.62 -31.02 13.53
C VAL A 473 7.96 -30.77 12.17
N THR A 474 7.09 -29.76 12.10
CA THR A 474 6.40 -29.32 10.88
C THR A 474 7.03 -28.06 10.28
N CYS A 475 6.58 -27.64 9.08
CA CYS A 475 6.90 -26.31 8.54
C CYS A 475 6.48 -25.16 9.48
N GLY A 476 5.39 -25.35 10.24
CA GLY A 476 4.87 -24.35 11.18
C GLY A 476 5.81 -24.12 12.36
N ASP A 477 6.32 -25.21 12.93
CA ASP A 477 7.29 -25.18 14.03
C ASP A 477 8.58 -24.43 13.62
N TYR A 478 9.05 -24.63 12.39
CA TYR A 478 10.15 -23.83 11.85
C TYR A 478 9.77 -22.34 11.71
N LEU A 479 8.58 -22.02 11.20
CA LEU A 479 8.15 -20.63 11.01
C LEU A 479 8.02 -19.89 12.37
N PHE A 480 7.43 -20.55 13.36
CA PHE A 480 7.37 -20.10 14.75
C PHE A 480 8.77 -19.93 15.36
N GLY A 481 9.64 -20.94 15.22
CA GLY A 481 11.03 -20.87 15.70
C GLY A 481 11.82 -19.72 15.07
N MET A 482 11.58 -19.45 13.78
CA MET A 482 12.18 -18.34 13.04
C MET A 482 11.66 -16.96 13.51
N LEU A 483 10.37 -16.83 13.85
CA LEU A 483 9.82 -15.62 14.47
C LEU A 483 10.47 -15.38 15.84
N GLN A 484 10.40 -16.39 16.72
CA GLN A 484 10.85 -16.27 18.09
C GLN A 484 12.39 -16.09 18.18
N GLY A 485 13.14 -16.71 17.28
CA GLY A 485 14.57 -16.49 17.08
C GLY A 485 14.88 -15.05 16.67
N THR A 486 14.16 -14.49 15.69
CA THR A 486 14.33 -13.09 15.27
C THR A 486 13.98 -12.12 16.39
N ARG A 487 12.82 -12.29 17.03
CA ARG A 487 12.37 -11.49 18.18
C ARG A 487 13.41 -11.51 19.31
N SER A 488 13.99 -12.67 19.61
CA SER A 488 15.05 -12.83 20.62
C SER A 488 16.37 -12.15 20.22
N ALA A 489 16.79 -12.30 18.96
CA ALA A 489 18.03 -11.70 18.45
C ALA A 489 17.97 -10.16 18.34
N LEU A 490 16.79 -9.61 18.06
CA LEU A 490 16.51 -8.17 18.12
C LEU A 490 16.56 -7.67 19.57
N TYR A 491 15.81 -8.31 20.47
CA TYR A 491 15.76 -7.96 21.89
C TYR A 491 17.13 -8.07 22.59
N ALA A 492 17.98 -9.03 22.20
CA ALA A 492 19.36 -9.13 22.68
C ALA A 492 20.24 -7.93 22.30
N ASN A 493 19.91 -7.22 21.21
CA ASN A 493 20.60 -6.04 20.70
C ASN A 493 19.88 -4.71 21.10
N GLU A 494 19.15 -4.69 22.23
CA GLU A 494 18.33 -3.55 22.69
C GLU A 494 17.26 -3.07 21.69
N ARG A 495 16.84 -3.89 20.72
CA ARG A 495 15.82 -3.49 19.74
C ARG A 495 14.43 -3.77 20.29
N GLU A 496 13.61 -2.73 20.32
CA GLU A 496 12.25 -2.77 20.84
C GLU A 496 11.32 -3.50 19.86
N SER A 497 10.41 -4.31 20.39
CA SER A 497 9.41 -4.98 19.57
C SER A 497 8.06 -5.18 20.25
N ILE A 498 7.03 -5.25 19.41
CA ILE A 498 5.64 -5.58 19.73
C ILE A 498 5.33 -6.91 19.04
N THR A 499 4.48 -7.76 19.61
CA THR A 499 3.94 -8.93 18.91
C THR A 499 2.42 -8.91 18.98
N VAL A 500 1.78 -8.83 17.81
CA VAL A 500 0.34 -9.01 17.63
C VAL A 500 0.13 -10.44 17.17
N THR A 501 -0.53 -11.25 17.99
CA THR A 501 -0.77 -12.67 17.68
C THR A 501 -2.24 -12.88 17.37
N VAL A 502 -2.56 -13.56 16.27
CA VAL A 502 -3.92 -14.04 15.96
C VAL A 502 -3.96 -15.56 15.95
N GLN A 503 -5.08 -16.15 16.35
CA GLN A 503 -5.26 -17.60 16.38
C GLN A 503 -5.18 -18.22 14.98
N GLU A 504 -5.78 -17.57 13.98
CA GLU A 504 -5.86 -17.98 12.58
C GLU A 504 -6.17 -16.73 11.72
N VAL A 505 -5.84 -16.76 10.43
CA VAL A 505 -6.27 -15.72 9.47
C VAL A 505 -7.68 -16.07 8.98
N THR A 506 -8.66 -15.31 9.43
CA THR A 506 -10.09 -15.47 9.11
C THR A 506 -10.70 -14.10 8.87
N PRO A 507 -11.90 -13.98 8.25
CA PRO A 507 -12.53 -12.67 8.05
C PRO A 507 -12.67 -11.89 9.37
N LYS A 508 -13.06 -12.57 10.45
CA LYS A 508 -13.14 -12.03 11.81
C LYS A 508 -11.80 -11.49 12.33
N SER A 509 -10.70 -12.24 12.20
CA SER A 509 -9.40 -11.78 12.73
C SER A 509 -8.78 -10.67 11.87
N VAL A 510 -8.96 -10.70 10.55
CA VAL A 510 -8.52 -9.62 9.63
C VAL A 510 -9.33 -8.33 9.87
N GLY A 511 -10.65 -8.43 10.04
CA GLY A 511 -11.49 -7.30 10.41
C GLY A 511 -11.07 -6.66 11.73
N ALA A 512 -10.76 -7.49 12.74
CA ALA A 512 -10.24 -7.02 14.01
C ALA A 512 -8.85 -6.36 13.89
N LEU A 513 -7.92 -6.92 13.09
CA LEU A 513 -6.61 -6.32 12.83
C LEU A 513 -6.72 -4.92 12.19
N ILE A 514 -7.61 -4.76 11.20
CA ILE A 514 -7.86 -3.47 10.56
C ILE A 514 -8.38 -2.45 11.59
N ALA A 515 -9.41 -2.81 12.35
CA ALA A 515 -10.01 -1.95 13.38
C ALA A 515 -9.01 -1.55 14.48
N LEU A 516 -8.16 -2.49 14.92
CA LEU A 516 -7.12 -2.26 15.91
C LEU A 516 -6.16 -1.14 15.48
N TYR A 517 -5.66 -1.20 14.25
CA TYR A 517 -4.68 -0.25 13.74
C TYR A 517 -5.30 1.11 13.39
N GLU A 518 -6.52 1.14 12.85
CA GLU A 518 -7.25 2.41 12.65
C GLU A 518 -7.45 3.16 13.97
N ARG A 519 -7.85 2.42 15.02
CA ARG A 519 -8.02 2.99 16.36
C ARG A 519 -6.69 3.45 16.96
N ALA A 520 -5.62 2.66 16.82
CA ALA A 520 -4.30 3.01 17.32
C ALA A 520 -3.75 4.29 16.65
N VAL A 521 -4.01 4.46 15.34
CA VAL A 521 -3.72 5.70 14.60
C VAL A 521 -4.52 6.88 15.15
N GLY A 522 -5.83 6.71 15.40
CA GLY A 522 -6.67 7.76 15.99
C GLY A 522 -6.21 8.20 17.39
N ILE A 523 -5.87 7.25 18.26
CA ILE A 523 -5.34 7.51 19.60
C ILE A 523 -3.96 8.20 19.49
N TYR A 524 -3.03 7.66 18.71
CA TYR A 524 -1.68 8.24 18.55
C TYR A 524 -1.74 9.66 18.02
N ALA A 525 -2.59 9.94 17.01
CA ALA A 525 -2.78 11.28 16.46
C ALA A 525 -3.22 12.29 17.53
N SER A 526 -4.11 11.88 18.45
CA SER A 526 -4.49 12.71 19.60
C SER A 526 -3.37 12.89 20.62
N LEU A 527 -2.47 11.92 20.82
CA LEU A 527 -1.30 12.07 21.70
C LEU A 527 -0.24 13.03 21.15
N VAL A 528 -0.19 13.21 19.82
CA VAL A 528 0.74 14.12 19.12
C VAL A 528 0.06 15.37 18.53
N ASN A 529 -1.21 15.61 18.87
CA ASN A 529 -1.99 16.81 18.52
C ASN A 529 -2.22 17.06 17.01
N ILE A 530 -2.36 16.04 16.16
CA ILE A 530 -2.54 16.22 14.71
C ILE A 530 -3.92 15.77 14.20
N ASN A 531 -4.41 16.38 13.11
CA ASN A 531 -5.57 15.86 12.37
C ASN A 531 -5.17 14.61 11.57
N ALA A 532 -5.61 13.42 12.03
CA ALA A 532 -5.35 12.15 11.35
C ALA A 532 -6.05 11.99 9.99
N TYR A 533 -7.05 12.82 9.68
CA TYR A 533 -8.12 12.48 8.74
C TYR A 533 -8.14 13.31 7.45
N HIS A 534 -7.36 14.41 7.37
CA HIS A 534 -7.07 15.11 6.11
C HIS A 534 -5.83 14.53 5.38
N GLN A 535 -5.51 15.05 4.19
CA GLN A 535 -4.32 14.69 3.39
C GLN A 535 -3.77 15.85 2.51
N PRO A 536 -3.43 17.03 3.06
CA PRO A 536 -3.07 18.21 2.26
C PRO A 536 -1.84 18.02 1.36
N GLY A 537 -0.88 17.18 1.78
CA GLY A 537 0.39 16.98 1.07
C GLY A 537 0.24 16.40 -0.35
N VAL A 538 -0.80 15.62 -0.64
CA VAL A 538 -0.97 15.02 -1.98
C VAL A 538 -1.49 16.01 -3.03
N GLU A 539 -2.14 17.09 -2.62
CA GLU A 539 -2.69 18.10 -3.54
C GLU A 539 -1.59 18.93 -4.22
N ALA A 540 -0.46 19.17 -3.52
CA ALA A 540 0.70 19.83 -4.10
C ALA A 540 1.29 19.02 -5.28
N GLY A 541 1.40 17.70 -5.13
CA GLY A 541 1.87 16.81 -6.19
C GLY A 541 0.93 16.78 -7.40
N LYS A 542 -0.38 16.70 -7.17
CA LYS A 542 -1.40 16.76 -8.24
C LYS A 542 -1.34 18.09 -9.01
N LYS A 543 -1.18 19.22 -8.30
CA LYS A 543 -1.07 20.54 -8.93
C LYS A 543 0.17 20.62 -9.82
N ALA A 544 1.34 20.22 -9.31
CA ALA A 544 2.60 20.24 -10.08
C ALA A 544 2.52 19.34 -11.33
N ALA A 545 1.92 18.15 -11.23
CA ALA A 545 1.69 17.27 -12.38
C ALA A 545 0.75 17.94 -13.43
N GLY A 546 -0.29 18.66 -12.98
CA GLY A 546 -1.17 19.44 -13.84
C GLY A 546 -0.45 20.57 -14.58
N GLU A 547 0.49 21.26 -13.91
CA GLU A 547 1.33 22.31 -14.51
C GLU A 547 2.26 21.74 -15.60
N VAL A 548 2.89 20.58 -15.36
CA VAL A 548 3.69 19.85 -16.38
C VAL A 548 2.85 19.43 -17.58
N LEU A 549 1.64 18.88 -17.37
CA LEU A 549 0.73 18.51 -18.46
C LEU A 549 0.24 19.73 -19.26
N ALA A 550 0.06 20.88 -18.61
CA ALA A 550 -0.28 22.13 -19.28
C ALA A 550 0.90 22.67 -20.12
N LEU A 551 2.13 22.57 -19.61
CA LEU A 551 3.34 22.91 -20.35
C LEU A 551 3.54 21.97 -21.56
N GLN A 552 3.32 20.66 -21.39
CA GLN A 552 3.40 19.69 -22.49
C GLN A 552 2.42 20.01 -23.63
N LYS A 553 1.21 20.49 -23.31
CA LYS A 553 0.26 20.95 -24.33
C LYS A 553 0.76 22.20 -25.08
N ARG A 554 1.45 23.14 -24.40
CA ARG A 554 2.07 24.31 -25.06
C ARG A 554 3.22 23.87 -25.98
N VAL A 555 4.09 22.98 -25.50
CA VAL A 555 5.19 22.40 -26.30
C VAL A 555 4.64 21.72 -27.56
N LEU A 556 3.62 20.86 -27.42
CA LEU A 556 2.95 20.21 -28.55
C LEU A 556 2.40 21.23 -29.57
N ALA A 557 1.74 22.31 -29.11
CA ALA A 557 1.21 23.34 -29.99
C ALA A 557 2.32 24.09 -30.75
N VAL A 558 3.42 24.46 -30.06
CA VAL A 558 4.58 25.14 -30.67
C VAL A 558 5.28 24.25 -31.71
N LEU A 559 5.49 22.97 -31.40
CA LEU A 559 6.09 22.02 -32.35
C LEU A 559 5.18 21.75 -33.55
N ASN A 560 3.86 21.68 -33.34
CA ASN A 560 2.88 21.54 -34.41
C ASN A 560 2.89 22.76 -35.35
N GLU A 561 2.87 23.99 -34.80
CA GLU A 561 2.96 25.23 -35.59
C GLU A 561 4.25 25.30 -36.43
N ALA A 562 5.39 24.93 -35.85
CA ALA A 562 6.67 24.87 -36.55
C ALA A 562 6.67 23.84 -37.70
N SER A 563 5.99 22.72 -37.50
CA SER A 563 5.88 21.63 -38.49
C SER A 563 4.90 21.93 -39.63
N CYS A 564 4.00 22.90 -39.46
CA CYS A 564 3.13 23.40 -40.53
C CYS A 564 3.85 24.36 -41.52
N LYS A 565 5.10 24.77 -41.25
CA LYS A 565 5.88 25.62 -42.16
C LYS A 565 6.55 24.79 -43.26
N GLN A 566 6.73 25.38 -44.44
CA GLN A 566 7.51 24.78 -45.53
C GLN A 566 8.70 25.67 -45.93
N PRO A 567 9.95 25.17 -45.88
CA PRO A 567 10.36 23.89 -45.30
C PRO A 567 10.08 23.83 -43.79
N ILE A 568 10.00 22.62 -43.22
CA ILE A 568 9.90 22.42 -41.78
C ILE A 568 11.17 22.98 -41.12
N GLU A 569 10.99 23.77 -40.06
CA GLU A 569 12.08 24.43 -39.33
C GLU A 569 12.19 23.82 -37.91
N PRO A 570 13.19 22.96 -37.65
CA PRO A 570 13.41 22.40 -36.32
C PRO A 570 13.86 23.47 -35.33
N LEU A 571 13.18 23.53 -34.18
CA LEU A 571 13.40 24.53 -33.14
C LEU A 571 14.44 24.08 -32.12
N THR A 572 15.26 25.01 -31.63
CA THR A 572 16.09 24.80 -30.43
C THR A 572 15.24 24.75 -29.16
N LEU A 573 15.81 24.28 -28.05
CA LEU A 573 15.14 24.29 -26.75
C LEU A 573 14.78 25.72 -26.30
N ASP A 574 15.67 26.68 -26.51
CA ASP A 574 15.43 28.10 -26.19
C ASP A 574 14.26 28.66 -27.03
N GLU A 575 14.21 28.36 -28.34
CA GLU A 575 13.10 28.79 -29.20
C GLU A 575 11.75 28.16 -28.82
N VAL A 576 11.74 26.90 -28.37
CA VAL A 576 10.53 26.27 -27.82
C VAL A 576 10.13 26.94 -26.50
N ALA A 577 11.09 27.26 -25.63
CA ALA A 577 10.82 27.87 -24.33
C ALA A 577 10.28 29.30 -24.44
N ASP A 578 10.87 30.12 -25.33
CA ASP A 578 10.41 31.47 -25.64
C ASP A 578 8.99 31.46 -26.22
N ARG A 579 8.71 30.55 -27.17
CA ARG A 579 7.37 30.40 -27.79
C ARG A 579 6.34 29.77 -26.84
N CYS A 580 6.77 28.97 -25.86
CA CYS A 580 5.90 28.50 -24.77
C CYS A 580 5.68 29.55 -23.66
N HIS A 581 6.38 30.69 -23.75
CA HIS A 581 6.44 31.75 -22.74
C HIS A 581 6.84 31.22 -21.36
N ALA A 582 7.85 30.34 -21.32
CA ALA A 582 8.36 29.71 -20.09
C ALA A 582 9.87 29.40 -20.17
N PRO A 583 10.75 30.41 -20.37
CA PRO A 583 12.21 30.22 -20.39
C PRO A 583 12.77 29.64 -19.09
N GLU A 584 12.14 29.90 -17.95
CA GLU A 584 12.46 29.31 -16.64
C GLU A 584 12.22 27.80 -16.57
N ASP A 585 11.30 27.27 -17.39
CA ASP A 585 10.93 25.85 -17.44
C ASP A 585 11.76 25.05 -18.46
N ILE A 586 12.85 25.60 -19.02
CA ILE A 586 13.61 24.98 -20.13
C ILE A 586 14.07 23.53 -19.85
N GLU A 587 14.40 23.20 -18.58
CA GLU A 587 14.71 21.82 -18.17
C GLU A 587 13.48 20.90 -18.26
N MET A 588 12.29 21.39 -17.88
CA MET A 588 11.04 20.64 -17.96
C MET A 588 10.59 20.49 -19.42
N ILE A 589 10.71 21.54 -20.23
CA ILE A 589 10.47 21.51 -21.69
C ILE A 589 11.35 20.44 -22.34
N TYR A 590 12.64 20.42 -22.00
CA TYR A 590 13.56 19.37 -22.46
C TYR A 590 13.10 17.96 -22.04
N LYS A 591 12.72 17.75 -20.78
CA LYS A 591 12.21 16.45 -20.29
C LYS A 591 10.92 16.02 -21.00
N ILE A 592 9.99 16.96 -21.24
CA ILE A 592 8.76 16.74 -22.00
C ILE A 592 9.08 16.29 -23.43
N ILE A 593 9.99 17.00 -24.12
CA ILE A 593 10.35 16.66 -25.49
C ILE A 593 11.07 15.31 -25.54
N ALA A 594 11.99 15.04 -24.60
CA ALA A 594 12.69 13.77 -24.53
C ALA A 594 11.72 12.60 -24.30
N HIS A 595 10.72 12.77 -23.41
CA HIS A 595 9.64 11.81 -23.22
C HIS A 595 8.78 11.64 -24.48
N MET A 596 8.38 12.73 -25.15
CA MET A 596 7.60 12.67 -26.38
C MET A 596 8.35 12.00 -27.54
N ALA A 597 9.63 12.30 -27.71
CA ALA A 597 10.47 11.70 -28.75
C ALA A 597 10.73 10.20 -28.51
N ALA A 598 10.87 9.79 -27.25
CA ALA A 598 10.96 8.36 -26.89
C ALA A 598 9.63 7.59 -27.05
N ASN A 599 8.53 8.28 -27.36
CA ASN A 599 7.20 7.72 -27.63
C ASN A 599 6.68 8.15 -29.01
N ASP A 600 7.59 8.43 -29.97
CA ASP A 600 7.32 8.77 -31.38
C ASP A 600 6.39 9.99 -31.62
N ARG A 601 6.20 10.84 -30.60
CA ARG A 601 5.36 12.06 -30.65
C ARG A 601 6.14 13.35 -30.97
N ALA A 602 7.45 13.25 -31.16
CA ALA A 602 8.34 14.33 -31.58
C ALA A 602 9.57 13.76 -32.29
N LEU A 603 10.17 14.49 -33.23
CA LEU A 603 11.38 14.08 -33.93
C LEU A 603 12.55 15.01 -33.62
N ILE A 604 13.69 14.41 -33.27
CA ILE A 604 14.94 15.12 -32.98
C ILE A 604 15.70 15.28 -34.30
N ALA A 605 15.80 16.52 -34.80
CA ALA A 605 16.51 16.83 -36.04
C ALA A 605 18.03 16.87 -35.84
N GLU A 606 18.49 17.40 -34.70
CA GLU A 606 19.90 17.55 -34.35
C GLU A 606 20.10 17.24 -32.86
N GLY A 607 21.25 16.66 -32.52
CA GLY A 607 21.59 16.28 -31.15
C GLY A 607 20.98 14.96 -30.69
N SER A 608 20.82 14.79 -29.36
CA SER A 608 20.17 13.63 -28.75
C SER A 608 19.72 13.94 -27.32
N CYS A 609 18.82 13.12 -26.76
CA CYS A 609 18.43 13.17 -25.34
C CYS A 609 19.57 12.80 -24.35
N GLY A 610 20.78 12.51 -24.83
CA GLY A 610 21.99 12.40 -24.01
C GLY A 610 22.87 13.66 -24.03
N SER A 611 22.59 14.63 -24.92
CA SER A 611 23.42 15.82 -25.15
C SER A 611 22.55 17.02 -25.57
N PRO A 612 21.89 17.72 -24.60
CA PRO A 612 20.93 18.78 -24.89
C PRO A 612 21.51 20.05 -25.54
N ARG A 613 22.84 20.19 -25.60
CA ARG A 613 23.51 21.43 -26.08
C ARG A 613 23.38 21.72 -27.58
N SER A 614 22.97 20.74 -28.38
CA SER A 614 22.78 20.89 -29.84
C SER A 614 21.40 20.38 -30.26
N PHE A 615 20.43 20.48 -29.34
CA PHE A 615 19.14 19.80 -29.46
C PHE A 615 18.17 20.64 -30.31
N LYS A 616 17.77 20.10 -31.47
CA LYS A 616 16.67 20.65 -32.27
C LYS A 616 15.55 19.64 -32.47
N VAL A 617 14.32 20.11 -32.42
CA VAL A 617 13.11 19.28 -32.48
C VAL A 617 12.05 19.87 -33.42
N PHE A 618 11.28 18.99 -34.05
CA PHE A 618 10.00 19.30 -34.67
C PHE A 618 8.97 18.22 -34.30
N LEU A 619 7.69 18.39 -34.64
CA LEU A 619 6.69 17.36 -34.39
C LEU A 619 6.92 16.20 -35.37
N GLY A 620 6.80 14.95 -34.89
CA GLY A 620 6.75 13.81 -35.80
C GLY A 620 5.45 13.80 -36.60
N GLU A 621 5.44 13.07 -37.72
CA GLU A 621 4.18 12.63 -38.35
C GLU A 621 3.51 11.61 -37.40
N CYS A 622 2.89 12.13 -36.35
CA CYS A 622 1.97 11.37 -35.52
C CYS A 622 0.76 11.08 -36.42
N ASN A 623 0.68 9.86 -36.96
CA ASN A 623 -0.38 9.47 -37.88
C ASN A 623 -1.70 9.31 -37.10
N VAL A 624 -2.37 10.44 -36.83
CA VAL A 624 -3.54 10.51 -35.94
C VAL A 624 -4.68 9.60 -36.43
N ASP A 625 -4.76 9.38 -37.74
CA ASP A 625 -5.75 8.51 -38.37
C ASP A 625 -5.54 7.01 -38.03
N GLU A 626 -4.34 6.57 -37.65
CA GLU A 626 -4.07 5.20 -37.16
C GLU A 626 -4.28 5.05 -35.64
N LEU A 627 -4.43 6.15 -34.89
CA LEU A 627 -4.70 6.15 -33.44
C LEU A 627 -6.19 6.15 -33.08
N TYR A 628 -7.08 6.31 -34.08
CA TYR A 628 -8.54 6.36 -33.92
C TYR A 628 -9.31 5.47 -34.91
N ALA A 629 -8.62 4.57 -35.62
CA ALA A 629 -9.19 3.52 -36.47
C ALA A 629 -9.31 2.19 -35.71
#